data_AF-A0A2R5EGU4-F1
#
_entry.id   AF-A0A2R5EGU4-F1
#
_cell.length_a   1.000
_cell.length_b   1.000
_cell.length_c   1.000
_cell.angle_alpha   90.00
_cell.angle_beta   90.00
_cell.angle_gamma   90.00
#
_symmetry.space_group_name_H-M   'P 1'
#
loop_
_entity.id
_entity.type
_entity.pdbx_description
1 polymer ?
#
loop_
_entity_poly.entity_id
_entity_poly.type
_entity_poly.pdbx_seq_one_letter_code
_entity_poly.pdbx_strand_id
1 'polypeptide(L)'
;MENKLNELNAELERMWNDVVQSDSQKYAPVLFNLPKLRGIVFVGLNPSFSDEGWKNNLKNTRHRDIDPRTFFSWPRPLDFKADLAHELDRLAHSHYAFFEQHRKLSDLLNLHWEHIDLFAYRETNQSTAKDKFLKPSKDYQLNDLGEKQYRLFEKMLELAKPRVVVVANALASHIYSQYRTPRFDNAKGCYMDKIGSNDVPVFFSGMLTGQRALDVFSRERLFWHIKMVAEAENSVS
;
A
#
# COMPACT_ATOMS: atom_id res chain seq x y z
N MET A 1 5.87 -13.34 -14.23
CA MET A 1 5.44 -12.37 -13.21
C MET A 1 6.44 -12.35 -12.06
N GLU A 2 6.82 -13.52 -11.57
CA GLU A 2 7.81 -13.71 -10.50
C GLU A 2 9.19 -13.10 -10.81
N ASN A 3 9.75 -13.30 -12.00
CA ASN A 3 11.01 -12.64 -12.39
C ASN A 3 10.94 -11.10 -12.28
N LYS A 4 9.83 -10.50 -12.75
CA LYS A 4 9.62 -9.05 -12.66
C LYS A 4 9.47 -8.59 -11.20
N LEU A 5 8.85 -9.39 -10.33
CA LEU A 5 8.79 -9.10 -8.90
C LEU A 5 10.18 -9.13 -8.25
N ASN A 6 10.99 -10.13 -8.57
CA ASN A 6 12.35 -10.25 -8.05
C ASN A 6 13.22 -9.06 -8.48
N GLU A 7 13.07 -8.60 -9.73
CA GLU A 7 13.72 -7.38 -10.22
C GLU A 7 13.30 -6.13 -9.43
N LEU A 8 12.01 -5.99 -9.12
CA LEU A 8 11.49 -4.87 -8.32
C LEU A 8 12.03 -4.90 -6.89
N ASN A 9 12.06 -6.06 -6.25
CA ASN A 9 12.62 -6.21 -4.91
C ASN A 9 14.14 -5.94 -4.90
N ALA A 10 14.87 -6.37 -5.92
CA ALA A 10 16.30 -6.06 -6.06
C ALA A 10 16.55 -4.55 -6.34
N GLU A 11 15.67 -3.88 -7.08
CA GLU A 11 15.70 -2.42 -7.27
C GLU A 11 15.44 -1.69 -5.95
N LEU A 12 14.42 -2.12 -5.18
CA LEU A 12 14.10 -1.60 -3.86
C LEU A 12 15.26 -1.73 -2.88
N GLU A 13 15.89 -2.91 -2.83
CA GLU A 13 17.03 -3.17 -1.95
C GLU A 13 18.25 -2.32 -2.29
N ARG A 14 18.58 -2.16 -3.58
CA ARG A 14 19.68 -1.28 -4.00
C ARG A 14 19.44 0.16 -3.56
N MET A 15 18.24 0.68 -3.79
CA MET A 15 17.88 2.03 -3.32
C MET A 15 17.94 2.16 -1.81
N TRP A 16 17.55 1.12 -1.07
CA TRP A 16 17.58 1.15 0.39
C TRP A 16 19.02 1.20 0.93
N ASN A 17 19.92 0.41 0.35
CA ASN A 17 21.35 0.43 0.67
C ASN A 17 21.98 1.82 0.45
N ASP A 18 21.61 2.51 -0.63
CA ASP A 18 22.15 3.84 -0.93
C ASP A 18 21.69 4.91 0.06
N VAL A 19 20.52 4.73 0.67
CA VAL A 19 19.81 5.75 1.46
C VAL A 19 19.99 5.58 2.96
N VAL A 20 20.19 4.34 3.41
CA VAL A 20 20.25 3.98 4.82
C VAL A 20 21.64 3.41 5.11
N GLN A 21 22.56 4.33 5.42
CA GLN A 21 23.88 3.97 5.93
C GLN A 21 23.74 3.12 7.19
N SER A 22 24.70 2.21 7.40
CA SER A 22 24.67 1.05 8.32
C SER A 22 24.44 1.32 9.82
N ASP A 23 24.22 2.57 10.23
CA ASP A 23 24.16 2.98 11.64
C ASP A 23 22.81 3.57 12.07
N SER A 24 21.77 3.41 11.26
CA SER A 24 20.45 3.91 11.61
C SER A 24 19.62 2.81 12.28
N GLN A 25 19.04 3.09 13.45
CA GLN A 25 17.96 2.29 14.05
C GLN A 25 16.69 2.33 13.16
N LYS A 26 16.75 1.71 11.99
CA LYS A 26 15.69 1.73 10.97
C LYS A 26 15.25 0.31 10.66
N TYR A 27 14.07 0.21 10.08
CA TYR A 27 13.53 -1.06 9.62
C TYR A 27 13.84 -1.27 8.13
N ALA A 28 14.00 -2.53 7.74
CA ALA A 28 14.09 -2.95 6.35
C ALA A 28 12.82 -2.51 5.58
N PRO A 29 12.94 -2.22 4.27
CA PRO A 29 11.80 -1.84 3.46
C PRO A 29 10.86 -3.04 3.31
N VAL A 30 9.58 -2.76 3.04
CA VAL A 30 8.60 -3.83 2.79
C VAL A 30 8.87 -4.44 1.42
N LEU A 31 9.17 -5.73 1.41
CA LEU A 31 9.34 -6.46 0.17
C LEU A 31 7.99 -6.64 -0.51
N PHE A 32 7.95 -6.43 -1.83
CA PHE A 32 6.75 -6.66 -2.61
C PHE A 32 6.46 -8.16 -2.71
N ASN A 33 5.18 -8.51 -2.59
CA ASN A 33 4.64 -9.83 -2.86
C ASN A 33 4.03 -9.89 -4.26
N LEU A 34 3.82 -11.10 -4.80
CA LEU A 34 3.01 -11.28 -6.00
C LEU A 34 1.58 -10.77 -5.71
N PRO A 35 1.09 -9.75 -6.44
CA PRO A 35 -0.23 -9.21 -6.16
C PRO A 35 -1.31 -10.16 -6.66
N LYS A 36 -2.41 -10.29 -5.90
CA LYS A 36 -3.65 -10.86 -6.41
C LYS A 36 -4.17 -9.99 -7.56
N LEU A 37 -4.37 -10.63 -8.70
CA LEU A 37 -4.72 -9.94 -9.94
C LEU A 37 -6.20 -9.56 -9.98
N ARG A 38 -6.51 -8.46 -10.68
CA ARG A 38 -7.89 -8.07 -11.01
C ARG A 38 -8.79 -7.91 -9.78
N GLY A 39 -8.18 -7.53 -8.65
CA GLY A 39 -8.85 -7.22 -7.40
C GLY A 39 -9.01 -5.71 -7.16
N ILE A 40 -9.30 -5.37 -5.92
CA ILE A 40 -9.24 -4.01 -5.37
C ILE A 40 -7.79 -3.74 -4.96
N VAL A 41 -7.21 -2.63 -5.41
CA VAL A 41 -5.93 -2.17 -4.88
C VAL A 41 -6.18 -0.99 -3.95
N PHE A 42 -5.86 -1.16 -2.68
CA PHE A 42 -5.81 -0.07 -1.72
C PHE A 42 -4.43 0.57 -1.75
N VAL A 43 -4.40 1.89 -1.84
CA VAL A 43 -3.16 2.66 -1.87
C VAL A 43 -3.00 3.42 -0.56
N GLY A 44 -1.99 3.03 0.21
CA GLY A 44 -1.55 3.73 1.40
C GLY A 44 -0.40 4.69 1.10
N LEU A 45 0.08 5.37 2.14
CA LEU A 45 1.26 6.23 2.01
C LEU A 45 2.55 5.44 2.20
N ASN A 46 2.67 4.81 3.37
CA ASN A 46 3.79 3.99 3.75
C ASN A 46 3.36 3.01 4.87
N PRO A 47 3.99 1.83 4.96
CA PRO A 47 3.69 0.84 5.99
C PRO A 47 4.02 1.36 7.39
N SER A 48 3.02 1.42 8.29
CA SER A 48 3.28 1.69 9.71
C SER A 48 3.90 0.47 10.39
N PHE A 49 4.88 0.68 11.27
CA PHE A 49 5.45 -0.40 12.08
C PHE A 49 5.07 -0.24 13.56
N SER A 50 4.30 -1.19 14.08
CA SER A 50 3.99 -1.29 15.51
C SER A 50 4.52 -2.59 16.06
N ASP A 51 5.52 -2.51 16.94
CA ASP A 51 6.08 -3.67 17.64
C ASP A 51 4.99 -4.43 18.43
N GLU A 52 4.14 -3.71 19.15
CA GLU A 52 3.00 -4.28 19.86
C GLU A 52 1.97 -4.89 18.91
N GLY A 53 1.67 -4.20 17.79
CA GLY A 53 0.77 -4.70 16.76
C GLY A 53 1.25 -6.02 16.17
N TRP A 54 2.55 -6.13 15.88
CA TRP A 54 3.17 -7.36 15.40
C TRP A 54 3.16 -8.45 16.47
N LYS A 55 3.58 -8.18 17.70
CA LYS A 55 3.54 -9.16 18.80
C LYS A 55 2.14 -9.73 19.01
N ASN A 56 1.11 -8.88 18.97
CA ASN A 56 -0.28 -9.31 19.05
C ASN A 56 -0.70 -10.17 17.84
N ASN A 57 -0.27 -9.81 16.63
CA ASN A 57 -0.56 -10.58 15.41
C ASN A 57 0.11 -11.97 15.41
N LEU A 58 1.31 -12.08 16.00
CA LEU A 58 2.09 -13.33 16.02
C LEU A 58 1.72 -14.26 17.18
N LYS A 59 1.11 -13.73 18.25
CA LYS A 59 0.85 -14.44 19.52
C LYS A 59 0.24 -15.84 19.37
N ASN A 60 -0.68 -16.02 18.42
CA ASN A 60 -1.41 -17.28 18.21
C ASN A 60 -0.95 -18.03 16.95
N THR A 61 0.26 -17.75 16.46
CA THR A 61 0.83 -18.36 15.26
C THR A 61 2.07 -19.19 15.61
N ARG A 62 2.56 -19.99 14.66
CA ARG A 62 3.85 -20.69 14.77
C ARG A 62 5.06 -19.75 14.91
N HIS A 63 4.86 -18.45 14.69
CA HIS A 63 5.89 -17.41 14.68
C HIS A 63 5.89 -16.54 15.95
N ARG A 64 5.19 -16.96 17.01
CA ARG A 64 5.05 -16.19 18.26
C ARG A 64 6.38 -15.81 18.93
N ASP A 65 7.44 -16.56 18.66
CA ASP A 65 8.77 -16.38 19.24
C ASP A 65 9.67 -15.43 18.41
N ILE A 66 9.19 -14.95 17.26
CA ILE A 66 9.90 -13.96 16.44
C ILE A 66 9.78 -12.59 17.12
N ASP A 67 10.92 -11.95 17.38
CA ASP A 67 10.97 -10.53 17.73
C ASP A 67 10.87 -9.66 16.47
N PRO A 68 9.76 -8.92 16.26
CA PRO A 68 9.57 -8.12 15.06
C PRO A 68 10.60 -7.01 14.90
N ARG A 69 11.10 -6.44 16.01
CA ARG A 69 12.08 -5.35 15.94
C ARG A 69 13.39 -5.84 15.35
N THR A 70 13.86 -6.98 15.83
CA THR A 70 15.08 -7.62 15.36
C THR A 70 14.89 -8.17 13.94
N PHE A 71 13.79 -8.86 13.66
CA PHE A 71 13.56 -9.47 12.36
C PHE A 71 13.49 -8.45 11.21
N PHE A 72 12.84 -7.30 11.45
CA PHE A 72 12.70 -6.25 10.46
C PHE A 72 13.78 -5.16 10.58
N SER A 73 14.84 -5.33 11.37
CA SER A 73 15.88 -4.30 11.50
C SER A 73 16.69 -4.10 10.22
N TRP A 74 17.35 -2.95 10.12
CA TRP A 74 18.35 -2.65 9.09
C TRP A 74 19.69 -2.25 9.72
N PRO A 75 20.85 -2.78 9.27
CA PRO A 75 21.00 -3.84 8.28
C PRO A 75 20.25 -5.12 8.66
N ARG A 76 19.84 -5.90 7.66
CA ARG A 76 19.09 -7.13 7.90
C ARG A 76 19.91 -8.10 8.76
N PRO A 77 19.25 -8.87 9.66
CA PRO A 77 19.89 -10.00 10.31
C PRO A 77 20.50 -10.97 9.30
N LEU A 78 21.60 -11.63 9.66
CA LEU A 78 22.29 -12.61 8.80
C LEU A 78 21.36 -13.77 8.39
N ASP A 79 20.37 -14.08 9.22
CA ASP A 79 19.39 -15.14 9.04
C ASP A 79 18.05 -14.62 8.48
N PHE A 80 18.00 -13.39 7.94
CA PHE A 80 16.80 -12.86 7.31
C PHE A 80 16.36 -13.74 6.12
N LYS A 81 15.09 -14.15 6.15
CA LYS A 81 14.47 -14.96 5.09
C LYS A 81 13.34 -14.16 4.43
N ALA A 82 13.50 -13.85 3.15
CA ALA A 82 12.49 -13.14 2.37
C ALA A 82 11.14 -13.88 2.38
N ASP A 83 11.14 -15.21 2.23
CA ASP A 83 9.93 -16.04 2.28
C ASP A 83 9.20 -15.93 3.62
N LEU A 84 9.94 -15.82 4.72
CA LEU A 84 9.36 -15.61 6.05
C LEU A 84 8.76 -14.21 6.15
N ALA A 85 9.45 -13.17 5.68
CA ALA A 85 8.89 -11.81 5.65
C ALA A 85 7.58 -11.76 4.85
N HIS A 86 7.54 -12.43 3.68
CA HIS A 86 6.33 -12.57 2.87
C HIS A 86 5.21 -13.33 3.60
N GLU A 87 5.54 -14.37 4.36
CA GLU A 87 4.57 -15.08 5.19
C GLU A 87 4.00 -14.19 6.30
N LEU A 88 4.85 -13.44 7.00
CA LEU A 88 4.44 -12.52 8.05
C LEU A 88 3.53 -11.40 7.51
N ASP A 89 3.83 -10.84 6.34
CA ASP A 89 2.98 -9.85 5.70
C ASP A 89 1.60 -10.43 5.31
N ARG A 90 1.54 -11.68 4.81
CA ARG A 90 0.27 -12.37 4.53
C ARG A 90 -0.57 -12.60 5.80
N LEU A 91 0.07 -12.96 6.91
CA LEU A 91 -0.59 -13.09 8.21
C LEU A 91 -1.16 -11.74 8.66
N ALA A 92 -0.40 -10.66 8.52
CA ALA A 92 -0.88 -9.31 8.82
C ALA A 92 -2.11 -8.93 7.98
N HIS A 93 -2.11 -9.17 6.66
CA HIS A 93 -3.26 -8.90 5.81
C HIS A 93 -4.53 -9.65 6.27
N SER A 94 -4.36 -10.86 6.78
CA SER A 94 -5.47 -11.73 7.19
C SER A 94 -6.07 -11.35 8.54
N HIS A 95 -5.23 -10.95 9.51
CA HIS A 95 -5.66 -10.85 10.91
C HIS A 95 -5.51 -9.44 11.51
N TYR A 96 -4.66 -8.59 10.93
CA TYR A 96 -4.41 -7.29 11.52
C TYR A 96 -5.65 -6.39 11.38
N ALA A 97 -6.01 -5.70 12.47
CA ALA A 97 -7.20 -4.84 12.56
C ALA A 97 -7.17 -3.69 11.55
N PHE A 98 -5.97 -3.19 11.21
CA PHE A 98 -5.79 -2.18 10.16
C PHE A 98 -6.45 -2.58 8.83
N PHE A 99 -6.42 -3.87 8.47
CA PHE A 99 -6.99 -4.35 7.22
C PHE A 99 -8.46 -4.78 7.31
N GLU A 100 -9.14 -4.56 8.44
CA GLU A 100 -10.54 -4.98 8.62
C GLU A 100 -11.46 -4.36 7.56
N GLN A 101 -11.32 -3.06 7.29
CA GLN A 101 -12.15 -2.38 6.29
C GLN A 101 -11.81 -2.80 4.86
N HIS A 102 -10.57 -3.24 4.62
CA HIS A 102 -10.15 -3.77 3.32
C HIS A 102 -10.85 -5.10 3.03
N ARG A 103 -10.87 -5.99 4.03
CA ARG A 103 -11.59 -7.27 3.98
C ARG A 103 -13.10 -7.05 3.79
N LYS A 104 -13.71 -6.14 4.56
CA LYS A 104 -15.14 -5.82 4.43
C LYS A 104 -15.54 -5.37 3.02
N LEU A 105 -14.78 -4.48 2.40
CA LEU A 105 -15.06 -4.05 1.02
C LEU A 105 -14.80 -5.16 0.00
N SER A 106 -13.73 -5.92 0.18
CA SER A 106 -13.42 -7.11 -0.62
C SER A 106 -14.57 -8.12 -0.61
N ASP A 107 -15.10 -8.45 0.57
CA ASP A 107 -16.24 -9.34 0.75
C ASP A 107 -17.51 -8.77 0.10
N LEU A 108 -17.75 -7.46 0.27
CA LEU A 108 -18.90 -6.77 -0.34
C LEU A 108 -18.93 -6.87 -1.86
N LEU A 109 -17.76 -6.81 -2.51
CA LEU A 109 -17.63 -6.88 -3.97
C LEU A 109 -17.37 -8.30 -4.50
N ASN A 110 -17.15 -9.28 -3.61
CA ASN A 110 -16.62 -10.60 -3.97
C ASN A 110 -15.36 -10.51 -4.85
N LEU A 111 -14.43 -9.61 -4.49
CA LEU A 111 -13.16 -9.40 -5.19
C LEU A 111 -12.00 -9.63 -4.25
N HIS A 112 -10.89 -10.17 -4.75
CA HIS A 112 -9.63 -10.13 -4.02
C HIS A 112 -9.17 -8.69 -3.77
N TRP A 113 -8.29 -8.49 -2.80
CA TRP A 113 -7.68 -7.19 -2.53
C TRP A 113 -6.19 -7.28 -2.26
N GLU A 114 -5.51 -6.16 -2.53
CA GLU A 114 -4.12 -5.89 -2.20
C GLU A 114 -3.98 -4.51 -1.55
N HIS A 115 -2.93 -4.33 -0.75
CA HIS A 115 -2.52 -3.02 -0.25
C HIS A 115 -1.12 -2.72 -0.75
N ILE A 116 -0.98 -1.59 -1.46
CA ILE A 116 0.30 -1.16 -2.04
C ILE A 116 0.52 0.29 -1.61
N ASP A 117 1.50 0.50 -0.75
CA ASP A 117 1.89 1.85 -0.35
C ASP A 117 2.67 2.57 -1.43
N LEU A 118 2.55 3.91 -1.49
CA LEU A 118 3.36 4.73 -2.39
C LEU A 118 4.86 4.60 -2.11
N PHE A 119 5.22 4.42 -0.83
CA PHE A 119 6.61 4.29 -0.38
C PHE A 119 6.77 3.05 0.48
N ALA A 120 7.66 2.13 0.09
CA ALA A 120 7.94 0.89 0.82
C ALA A 120 8.79 1.09 2.08
N TYR A 121 8.55 2.19 2.80
CA TYR A 121 9.30 2.61 3.98
C TYR A 121 8.52 2.32 5.26
N ARG A 122 9.00 1.35 6.05
CA ARG A 122 8.44 1.00 7.36
C ARG A 122 8.70 2.14 8.36
N GLU A 123 7.72 3.01 8.51
CA GLU A 123 7.80 4.20 9.37
C GLU A 123 6.42 4.56 9.91
N THR A 124 6.32 4.78 11.21
CA THR A 124 5.04 5.09 11.85
C THR A 124 4.78 6.59 11.85
N ASN A 125 5.82 7.41 11.83
CA ASN A 125 5.67 8.86 11.79
C ASN A 125 5.53 9.40 10.36
N GLN A 126 4.33 9.91 10.05
CA GLN A 126 4.03 10.52 8.76
C GLN A 126 4.89 11.76 8.45
N SER A 127 5.32 12.54 9.46
CA SER A 127 6.21 13.68 9.21
C SER A 127 7.57 13.21 8.69
N THR A 128 8.09 12.12 9.26
CA THR A 128 9.35 11.52 8.80
C THR A 128 9.23 10.99 7.38
N ALA A 129 8.11 10.38 7.00
CA ALA A 129 7.87 9.96 5.62
C ALA A 129 7.81 11.17 4.66
N LYS A 130 7.14 12.27 5.06
CA LYS A 130 7.11 13.51 4.27
C LYS A 130 8.50 14.07 4.04
N ASP A 131 9.28 14.25 5.10
CA ASP A 131 10.62 14.83 5.03
C ASP A 131 11.57 13.95 4.19
N LYS A 132 11.32 12.63 4.17
CA LYS A 132 12.15 11.68 3.41
C LYS A 132 11.86 11.69 1.91
N PHE A 133 10.62 11.83 1.49
CA PHE A 133 10.21 11.64 0.08
C PHE A 133 9.75 12.91 -0.63
N LEU A 134 9.44 13.97 0.10
CA LEU A 134 8.96 15.22 -0.47
C LEU A 134 10.05 16.29 -0.42
N LYS A 135 10.00 17.20 -1.39
CA LYS A 135 10.71 18.49 -1.31
C LYS A 135 10.04 19.36 -0.24
N PRO A 136 10.77 20.29 0.39
CA PRO A 136 10.18 21.27 1.32
C PRO A 136 9.34 22.30 0.54
N SER A 137 8.16 21.89 0.08
CA SER A 137 7.20 22.73 -0.65
C SER A 137 5.77 22.40 -0.25
N LYS A 138 4.83 23.30 -0.56
CA LYS A 138 3.40 23.09 -0.30
C LYS A 138 2.73 22.18 -1.34
N ASP A 139 3.39 21.92 -2.46
CA ASP A 139 2.82 21.24 -3.63
C ASP A 139 3.11 19.74 -3.66
N TYR A 140 3.46 19.15 -2.51
CA TYR A 140 3.74 17.72 -2.35
C TYR A 140 4.67 17.13 -3.42
N GLN A 141 5.61 17.93 -3.92
CA GLN A 141 6.55 17.49 -4.96
C GLN A 141 7.48 16.44 -4.38
N LEU A 142 7.61 15.31 -5.07
CA LEU A 142 8.57 14.27 -4.73
C LEU A 142 10.02 14.80 -4.91
N ASN A 143 10.91 14.35 -4.04
CA ASN A 143 12.36 14.42 -4.26
C ASN A 143 12.82 13.18 -5.06
N ASP A 144 14.13 13.10 -5.38
CA ASP A 144 14.67 12.02 -6.21
C ASP A 144 14.39 10.62 -5.64
N LEU A 145 14.42 10.46 -4.32
CA LEU A 145 14.10 9.18 -3.68
C LEU A 145 12.59 8.89 -3.76
N GLY A 146 11.77 9.90 -3.51
CA GLY A 146 10.31 9.82 -3.64
C GLY A 146 9.90 9.41 -5.05
N GLU A 147 10.50 10.00 -6.08
CA GLU A 147 10.23 9.65 -7.48
C GLU A 147 10.60 8.20 -7.78
N LYS A 148 11.76 7.72 -7.30
CA LYS A 148 12.15 6.33 -7.54
C LYS A 148 11.23 5.32 -6.84
N GLN A 149 10.85 5.59 -5.58
CA GLN A 149 9.87 4.75 -4.86
C GLN A 149 8.51 4.79 -5.55
N TYR A 150 8.07 5.96 -5.99
CA TYR A 150 6.81 6.11 -6.70
C TYR A 150 6.78 5.30 -8.01
N ARG A 151 7.89 5.26 -8.75
CA ARG A 151 8.01 4.40 -9.95
C ARG A 151 7.90 2.91 -9.62
N LEU A 152 8.42 2.46 -8.47
CA LEU A 152 8.20 1.07 -8.03
C LEU A 152 6.72 0.81 -7.74
N PHE A 153 6.07 1.74 -7.06
CA PHE A 153 4.63 1.71 -6.81
C PHE A 153 3.84 1.58 -8.12
N GLU A 154 4.13 2.40 -9.13
CA GLU A 154 3.44 2.33 -10.43
C GLU A 154 3.64 0.96 -11.12
N LYS A 155 4.87 0.43 -11.12
CA LYS A 155 5.16 -0.91 -11.66
C LYS A 155 4.36 -2.00 -10.93
N MET A 156 4.19 -1.89 -9.61
CA MET A 156 3.39 -2.81 -8.81
C MET A 156 1.88 -2.67 -9.07
N LEU A 157 1.39 -1.44 -9.21
CA LEU A 157 0.00 -1.15 -9.55
C LEU A 157 -0.37 -1.73 -10.92
N GLU A 158 0.50 -1.57 -11.93
CA GLU A 158 0.32 -2.18 -13.25
C GLU A 158 0.34 -3.71 -13.20
N LEU A 159 1.25 -4.30 -12.39
CA LEU A 159 1.32 -5.74 -12.20
C LEU A 159 0.03 -6.31 -11.59
N ALA A 160 -0.57 -5.61 -10.64
CA ALA A 160 -1.80 -6.01 -9.97
C ALA A 160 -3.03 -6.02 -10.91
N LYS A 161 -2.98 -5.24 -12.01
CA LYS A 161 -4.11 -5.08 -12.95
C LYS A 161 -5.43 -4.80 -12.23
N PRO A 162 -5.52 -3.74 -11.39
CA PRO A 162 -6.66 -3.50 -10.53
C PRO A 162 -7.96 -3.36 -11.32
N ARG A 163 -9.05 -3.79 -10.70
CA ARG A 163 -10.42 -3.46 -11.13
C ARG A 163 -10.93 -2.17 -10.52
N VAL A 164 -10.45 -1.85 -9.32
CA VAL A 164 -10.76 -0.63 -8.59
C VAL A 164 -9.51 -0.23 -7.82
N VAL A 165 -9.22 1.07 -7.76
CA VAL A 165 -8.21 1.63 -6.86
C VAL A 165 -8.88 2.47 -5.78
N VAL A 166 -8.48 2.27 -4.53
CA VAL A 166 -8.94 3.07 -3.40
C VAL A 166 -7.73 3.68 -2.71
N VAL A 167 -7.51 4.99 -2.87
CA VAL A 167 -6.41 5.70 -2.23
C VAL A 167 -6.84 6.13 -0.83
N ALA A 168 -6.49 5.32 0.16
CA ALA A 168 -7.00 5.36 1.54
C ALA A 168 -6.12 6.21 2.47
N ASN A 169 -5.66 7.37 1.99
CA ASN A 169 -4.88 8.33 2.75
C ASN A 169 -4.89 9.69 2.06
N ALA A 170 -5.09 10.78 2.81
CA ALA A 170 -5.19 12.12 2.23
C ALA A 170 -3.90 12.58 1.53
N LEU A 171 -2.73 12.33 2.13
CA LEU A 171 -1.45 12.68 1.51
C LEU A 171 -1.19 11.81 0.28
N ALA A 172 -1.43 10.51 0.38
CA ALA A 172 -1.30 9.62 -0.76
C ALA A 172 -2.26 10.02 -1.90
N SER A 173 -3.46 10.51 -1.58
CA SER A 173 -4.42 11.01 -2.56
C SER A 173 -3.87 12.22 -3.32
N HIS A 174 -3.29 13.19 -2.62
CA HIS A 174 -2.64 14.34 -3.26
C HIS A 174 -1.52 13.90 -4.20
N ILE A 175 -0.59 13.08 -3.72
CA ILE A 175 0.54 12.57 -4.53
C ILE A 175 0.03 11.77 -5.73
N TYR A 176 -0.86 10.79 -5.50
CA TYR A 176 -1.43 9.98 -6.57
C TYR A 176 -2.12 10.87 -7.62
N SER A 177 -2.99 11.80 -7.21
CA SER A 177 -3.71 12.68 -8.13
C SER A 177 -2.78 13.56 -8.97
N GLN A 178 -1.68 14.03 -8.40
CA GLN A 178 -0.72 14.90 -9.06
C GLN A 178 0.13 14.15 -10.10
N TYR A 179 0.53 12.92 -9.79
CA TYR A 179 1.47 12.16 -10.61
C TYR A 179 0.79 11.20 -11.60
N ARG A 180 -0.36 10.60 -11.25
CA ARG A 180 -1.18 9.80 -12.18
C ARG A 180 -2.13 10.65 -13.02
N THR A 181 -2.52 11.83 -12.55
CA THR A 181 -3.46 12.74 -13.22
C THR A 181 -4.79 12.07 -13.67
N PRO A 182 -5.46 11.29 -12.80
CA PRO A 182 -6.70 10.62 -13.19
C PRO A 182 -7.80 11.67 -13.43
N ARG A 183 -8.74 11.36 -14.34
CA ARG A 183 -9.77 12.29 -14.78
C ARG A 183 -11.09 12.01 -14.07
N PHE A 184 -11.75 13.05 -13.58
CA PHE A 184 -13.06 12.89 -12.97
C PHE A 184 -14.12 12.56 -14.03
N ASP A 185 -14.88 11.50 -13.80
CA ASP A 185 -16.01 11.07 -14.62
C ASP A 185 -17.30 11.47 -13.90
N ASN A 186 -18.01 12.46 -14.46
CA ASN A 186 -19.25 12.98 -13.88
C ASN A 186 -20.39 11.95 -13.85
N ALA A 187 -20.42 11.00 -14.79
CA ALA A 187 -21.46 9.99 -14.85
C ALA A 187 -21.27 8.92 -13.77
N LYS A 188 -20.02 8.54 -13.50
CA LYS A 188 -19.68 7.55 -12.45
C LYS A 188 -19.49 8.20 -11.08
N GLY A 189 -19.25 9.51 -11.03
CA GLY A 189 -18.97 10.26 -9.81
C GLY A 189 -17.60 9.94 -9.20
N CYS A 190 -16.71 9.27 -9.92
CA CYS A 190 -15.38 8.88 -9.45
C CYS A 190 -14.30 9.34 -10.43
N TYR A 191 -13.03 9.14 -10.07
CA TYR A 191 -11.92 9.37 -10.99
C TYR A 191 -11.68 8.12 -11.84
N MET A 192 -11.13 8.29 -13.04
CA MET A 192 -10.71 7.22 -13.94
C MET A 192 -9.22 7.39 -14.24
N ASP A 193 -8.46 6.32 -14.06
CA ASP A 193 -7.02 6.27 -14.32
C ASP A 193 -6.68 5.18 -15.33
N LYS A 194 -5.72 5.45 -16.22
CA LYS A 194 -5.25 4.49 -17.20
C LYS A 194 -4.11 3.66 -16.63
N ILE A 195 -4.41 2.47 -16.13
CA ILE A 195 -3.44 1.55 -15.54
C ILE A 195 -3.14 0.44 -16.54
N GLY A 196 -1.95 0.51 -17.16
CA GLY A 196 -1.62 -0.29 -18.33
C GLY A 196 -2.55 0.02 -19.51
N SER A 197 -3.29 -0.98 -19.98
CA SER A 197 -4.26 -0.84 -21.08
C SER A 197 -5.70 -0.59 -20.62
N ASN A 198 -5.97 -0.54 -19.31
CA ASN A 198 -7.33 -0.49 -18.77
C ASN A 198 -7.63 0.88 -18.16
N ASP A 199 -8.85 1.36 -18.36
CA ASP A 199 -9.40 2.46 -17.58
C ASP A 199 -9.97 1.90 -16.28
N VAL A 200 -9.44 2.38 -15.15
CA VAL A 200 -9.73 1.84 -13.82
C VAL A 200 -10.34 2.94 -12.95
N PRO A 201 -11.50 2.68 -12.30
CA PRO A 201 -12.07 3.64 -11.38
C PRO A 201 -11.18 3.80 -10.12
N VAL A 202 -10.96 5.05 -9.75
CA VAL A 202 -10.15 5.47 -8.61
C VAL A 202 -11.00 6.28 -7.64
N PHE A 203 -10.93 5.91 -6.37
CA PHE A 203 -11.61 6.58 -5.27
C PHE A 203 -10.57 7.16 -4.31
N PHE A 204 -10.57 8.48 -4.18
CA PHE A 204 -9.76 9.16 -3.17
C PHE A 204 -10.52 9.23 -1.84
N SER A 205 -9.81 8.97 -0.75
CA SER A 205 -10.41 8.94 0.57
C SER A 205 -9.43 9.35 1.67
N GLY A 206 -10.00 9.61 2.84
CA GLY A 206 -9.24 9.61 4.08
C GLY A 206 -8.79 8.19 4.46
N MET A 207 -8.24 8.05 5.67
CA MET A 207 -7.89 6.72 6.17
C MET A 207 -9.16 5.88 6.42
N LEU A 208 -9.10 4.60 6.11
CA LEU A 208 -10.19 3.66 6.45
C LEU A 208 -10.13 3.21 7.92
N THR A 209 -8.92 3.24 8.50
CA THR A 209 -8.61 2.84 9.87
C THR A 209 -7.57 3.77 10.47
N GLY A 210 -7.55 3.92 11.80
CA GLY A 210 -6.60 4.77 12.53
C GLY A 210 -7.23 6.06 13.07
N GLN A 211 -6.40 6.94 13.63
CA GLN A 211 -6.87 8.09 14.43
C GLN A 211 -7.73 9.10 13.66
N ARG A 212 -7.51 9.25 12.35
CA ARG A 212 -8.31 10.13 11.47
C ARG A 212 -9.06 9.31 10.42
N ALA A 213 -9.56 8.15 10.82
CA ALA A 213 -10.39 7.33 9.95
C ALA A 213 -11.70 8.06 9.60
N LEU A 214 -12.26 7.74 8.44
CA LEU A 214 -13.62 8.15 8.10
C LEU A 214 -14.61 7.77 9.20
N ASP A 215 -15.58 8.65 9.45
CA ASP A 215 -16.76 8.28 10.22
C ASP A 215 -17.51 7.13 9.53
N VAL A 216 -18.32 6.42 10.32
CA VAL A 216 -19.02 5.21 9.86
C VAL A 216 -19.85 5.48 8.61
N PHE A 217 -20.61 6.58 8.58
CA PHE A 217 -21.52 6.87 7.48
C PHE A 217 -20.79 7.35 6.22
N SER A 218 -19.68 8.10 6.36
CA SER A 218 -18.83 8.43 5.21
C SER A 218 -18.18 7.19 4.60
N ARG A 219 -17.77 6.22 5.42
CA ARG A 219 -17.23 4.95 4.95
C ARG A 219 -18.30 4.10 4.26
N GLU A 220 -19.51 4.03 4.81
CA GLU A 220 -20.63 3.32 4.19
C GLU A 220 -21.00 3.90 2.82
N ARG A 221 -21.07 5.23 2.70
CA ARG A 221 -21.30 5.89 1.41
C ARG A 221 -20.20 5.58 0.39
N LEU A 222 -18.93 5.60 0.82
CA LEU A 222 -17.81 5.23 -0.04
C LEU A 222 -17.95 3.79 -0.54
N PHE A 223 -18.24 2.84 0.35
CA PHE A 223 -18.35 1.42 0.01
C PHE A 223 -19.53 1.16 -0.93
N TRP A 224 -20.67 1.79 -0.65
CA TRP A 224 -21.83 1.76 -1.54
C TRP A 224 -21.48 2.29 -2.94
N HIS A 225 -20.82 3.45 -3.02
CA HIS A 225 -20.47 4.07 -4.30
C HIS A 225 -19.48 3.21 -5.10
N ILE A 226 -18.45 2.67 -4.45
CA ILE A 226 -17.50 1.74 -5.07
C ILE A 226 -18.25 0.52 -5.63
N LYS A 227 -19.17 -0.05 -4.85
CA LYS A 227 -19.98 -1.19 -5.30
C LYS A 227 -20.79 -0.88 -6.55
N MET A 228 -21.51 0.23 -6.55
CA MET A 228 -22.32 0.64 -7.70
C MET A 228 -21.49 0.78 -8.99
N VAL A 229 -20.31 1.40 -8.89
CA VAL A 229 -19.40 1.56 -10.03
C VAL A 229 -18.83 0.20 -10.47
N ALA A 230 -18.35 -0.61 -9.53
CA ALA A 230 -17.73 -1.90 -9.83
C ALA A 230 -18.71 -2.91 -10.48
N GLU A 231 -19.98 -2.90 -10.08
CA GLU A 231 -21.04 -3.74 -10.64
C GLU A 231 -21.47 -3.29 -12.05
N ALA A 232 -21.52 -1.98 -12.29
CA ALA A 232 -21.82 -1.44 -13.62
C ALA A 232 -20.78 -1.88 -14.66
N GLU A 233 -19.49 -1.91 -14.30
CA GLU A 233 -18.42 -2.37 -15.19
C GLU A 233 -18.51 -3.88 -15.52
N ASN A 234 -19.04 -4.72 -14.62
CA ASN A 234 -19.26 -6.15 -14.91
C ASN A 234 -20.37 -6.38 -15.93
N SER A 235 -21.33 -5.47 -16.05
CA SER A 235 -22.52 -5.64 -16.89
C SER A 235 -22.26 -5.29 -18.35
N VAL A 236 -21.07 -4.76 -18.66
CA VAL A 236 -20.66 -4.25 -19.99
C VAL A 236 -19.57 -5.13 -20.63
N SER A 237 -19.05 -6.13 -19.90
CA SER A 237 -18.02 -7.08 -20.35
C SER A 237 -18.59 -8.48 -20.60
#